data_AF-A0A837HGD2-F1
#
_entry.id   AF-A0A837HGD2-F1
#
_cell.length_a   1.000
_cell.length_b   1.000
_cell.length_c   1.000
_cell.angle_alpha   90.00
_cell.angle_beta   90.00
_cell.angle_gamma   90.00
#
_symmetry.space_group_name_H-M   'P 1'
#
loop_
_entity.id
_entity.type
_entity.pdbx_description
1 polymer ?
#
loop_
_entity_poly.entity_id
_entity_poly.type
_entity_poly.pdbx_seq_one_letter_code
_entity_poly.pdbx_strand_id
1 'polypeptide(L)' 'DHAKQFKIGVFLNGNMSGVGEGESKQDAQQAAAEDALKKMGW' A
#
# COMPACT_ATOMS: atom_id res chain seq x y z
N ASP A 1 -16.43 -3.81 17.04
CA ASP A 1 -15.25 -3.72 16.15
C ASP A 1 -15.23 -4.90 15.18
N HIS A 2 -15.55 -4.66 13.91
CA HIS A 2 -15.54 -5.69 12.86
C HIS A 2 -14.90 -5.21 11.54
N ALA A 3 -14.24 -4.04 11.55
CA ALA A 3 -13.55 -3.54 10.37
C ALA A 3 -12.34 -4.43 10.08
N LYS A 4 -12.40 -5.20 8.99
CA LYS A 4 -11.23 -5.95 8.51
C LYS A 4 -10.21 -4.95 8.03
N GLN A 5 -9.01 -4.99 8.59
CA GLN A 5 -7.88 -4.21 8.11
C GLN A 5 -7.06 -5.06 7.15
N PHE A 6 -6.79 -4.54 5.97
CA PHE A 6 -5.93 -5.13 4.96
C PHE A 6 -4.62 -4.38 4.91
N LYS A 7 -3.52 -5.10 4.81
CA LYS A 7 -2.18 -4.54 4.59
C LYS A 7 -1.64 -5.07 3.26
N ILE A 8 -1.20 -4.16 2.39
CA ILE A 8 -0.68 -4.47 1.06
C ILE A 8 0.68 -3.80 0.89
N GLY A 9 1.62 -4.52 0.28
CA GLY A 9 2.93 -3.99 -0.11
C GLY A 9 3.08 -3.99 -1.64
N VAL A 10 3.64 -2.92 -2.18
CA VAL A 10 4.07 -2.79 -3.58
C VAL A 10 5.54 -3.15 -3.66
N PHE A 11 5.90 -4.05 -4.57
CA PHE A 11 7.29 -4.47 -4.80
C PHE A 11 7.69 -4.20 -6.25
N LEU A 12 8.79 -3.47 -6.45
CA LEU A 12 9.42 -3.27 -7.75
C LEU A 12 10.82 -3.91 -7.71
N ASN A 13 11.13 -4.75 -8.69
CA ASN A 13 12.40 -5.48 -8.77
C ASN A 13 12.75 -6.26 -7.49
N GLY A 14 11.75 -6.82 -6.81
CA GLY A 14 11.92 -7.57 -5.56
C GLY A 14 12.14 -6.71 -4.32
N ASN A 15 12.20 -5.37 -4.45
CA ASN A 15 12.31 -4.45 -3.32
C ASN A 15 10.94 -3.86 -2.98
N MET A 16 10.62 -3.74 -1.69
CA MET A 16 9.39 -3.08 -1.26
C MET A 16 9.48 -1.58 -1.57
N SER A 17 8.67 -1.13 -2.51
CA SER A 17 8.61 0.27 -2.94
C SER A 17 7.56 1.05 -2.15
N GLY A 18 6.50 0.41 -1.67
CA GLY A 18 5.48 1.06 -0.84
C GLY A 18 4.65 0.08 -0.01
N VAL A 19 3.97 0.60 1.00
CA VAL A 19 3.07 -0.16 1.88
C VAL A 19 1.83 0.66 2.21
N GLY A 20 0.68 0.01 2.28
CA GLY A 20 -0.60 0.65 2.54
C GLY A 20 -1.51 -0.25 3.35
N GLU A 21 -2.36 0.39 4.15
CA GLU A 21 -3.36 -0.25 4.99
C GLU A 21 -4.74 0.37 4.70
N GLY A 22 -5.80 -0.42 4.82
CA GLY A 22 -7.16 0.04 4.57
C GLY A 22 -8.25 -0.98 4.90
N GLU A 23 -9.49 -0.52 4.97
CA GLU A 23 -10.65 -1.36 5.33
C GLU A 23 -11.04 -2.34 4.21
N SER A 24 -10.58 -2.07 2.99
CA SER A 24 -10.69 -2.95 1.84
C SER A 24 -9.32 -3.19 1.21
N LYS A 25 -9.21 -4.23 0.39
CA LYS A 25 -8.02 -4.47 -0.42
C LYS A 25 -7.74 -3.32 -1.39
N GLN A 26 -8.80 -2.69 -1.92
CA GLN A 26 -8.65 -1.58 -2.85
C GLN A 26 -8.06 -0.35 -2.16
N ASP A 27 -8.55 -0.02 -0.96
CA ASP A 27 -8.03 1.11 -0.17
C ASP A 27 -6.57 0.86 0.22
N ALA A 28 -6.26 -0.33 0.72
CA ALA A 28 -4.89 -0.71 1.09
C ALA A 28 -3.94 -0.67 -0.13
N GLN A 29 -4.41 -1.04 -1.32
CA GLN A 29 -3.63 -0.98 -2.56
C GLN A 29 -3.38 0.46 -3.00
N GLN A 30 -4.40 1.32 -2.95
CA GLN A 30 -4.24 2.74 -3.28
C GLN A 30 -3.25 3.42 -2.32
N ALA A 31 -3.40 3.18 -1.01
CA ALA A 31 -2.47 3.68 -0.01
C ALA A 31 -1.02 3.20 -0.27
N ALA A 32 -0.85 1.94 -0.65
CA ALA A 32 0.48 1.38 -0.94
C ALA A 32 1.12 1.98 -2.21
N ALA A 33 0.30 2.28 -3.23
CA ALA A 33 0.76 2.94 -4.45
C ALA A 33 1.12 4.41 -4.18
N GLU A 34 0.32 5.13 -3.39
CA GLU A 34 0.62 6.51 -2.98
C GLU A 34 1.92 6.60 -2.17
N ASP A 35 2.13 5.68 -1.23
CA ASP A 35 3.38 5.58 -0.46
C ASP A 35 4.58 5.28 -1.38
N ALA A 36 4.41 4.41 -2.37
CA ALA A 36 5.46 4.12 -3.34
C ALA A 36 5.84 5.35 -4.19
N LEU A 37 4.85 6.09 -4.70
CA LEU A 37 5.09 7.31 -5.48
C LEU A 37 5.83 8.37 -4.66
N LYS A 38 5.41 8.59 -3.40
CA LYS A 38 6.08 9.51 -2.47
C LYS A 38 7.53 9.12 -2.22
N LYS A 39 7.80 7.83 -2.00
CA LYS A 39 9.17 7.30 -1.81
C LYS A 39 10.04 7.43 -3.05
N MET A 40 9.43 7.36 -4.23
CA MET A 40 10.10 7.55 -5.51
C MET A 40 10.30 9.04 -5.86
N GLY A 41 9.68 9.96 -5.11
CA GLY A 41 9.78 11.41 -5.33
C GLY A 41 8.92 11.93 -6.50
N TRP A 42 7.79 11.28 -6.76
CA TRP A 42 6.83 11.65 -7.82
C TRP A 42 5.73 12.57 -7.30
#